data_AF-A0A7H0LIN5-F1
#
_entry.id   AF-A0A7H0LIN5-F1
#
_cell.length_a   1.000
_cell.length_b   1.000
_cell.length_c   1.000
_cell.angle_alpha   90.00
_cell.angle_beta   90.00
_cell.angle_gamma   90.00
#
_symmetry.space_group_name_H-M   'P 1'
#
loop_
_entity.id
_entity.type
_entity.pdbx_description
1 polymer ?
#
loop_
_entity_poly.entity_id
_entity_poly.type
_entity_poly.pdbx_seq_one_letter_code
_entity_poly.pdbx_strand_id
1 'polypeptide(L)'
;MTVPVSRRAVIAGGGLAALVCAVPASAVSTDADRQLRVLLDGAAAGADISRPLQRFDSGALSPSARLDLVTARAGLRIDAELARRFPDPKGAMTSARYALLLKRLTGDDTEPARARRRLEQELHALLARANALLTEQGHRDGTVGARFSALWRDPRWLYPDDDAGRDRAVADMNRVLARARDGIRQAFPDIPPHCLNVAVRRMSRADEAAGRGGYRELPDAGKPGAYIVDLKDISRRPSWTLPSVAHHELLPGHMIQLPIEALADPHPLRLKYAAGFAEGWAVHGERLAASQGAYAGDAMGELGHLHWLLFRIGRALIDLHIHLSGWTIERARAQLVEWQGEPAYFAPFDMDLKRIAAEPALRVAEALAWLTIADLARTDQRAVHHIALVHGRMRNDELRRAMRQKGGWR
;
A
#
# COMPACT_ATOMS: atom_id res chain seq x y z
N MET A 1 34.12 11.11 8.40
CA MET A 1 33.36 11.26 9.66
C MET A 1 32.02 10.56 9.48
N THR A 2 31.88 9.41 10.12
CA THR A 2 30.74 8.51 10.04
C THR A 2 29.60 9.03 10.92
N VAL A 3 28.50 9.45 10.30
CA VAL A 3 27.26 9.79 11.03
C VAL A 3 26.55 8.46 11.35
N PRO A 4 26.26 8.16 12.63
CA PRO A 4 25.57 6.93 13.00
C PRO A 4 24.11 7.02 12.57
N VAL A 5 23.65 6.08 11.75
CA VAL A 5 22.24 5.95 11.40
C VAL A 5 21.51 5.39 12.62
N SER A 6 20.90 6.27 13.41
CA SER A 6 20.08 5.87 14.56
C SER A 6 18.78 5.19 14.10
N ARG A 7 18.23 4.30 14.93
CA ARG A 7 16.93 3.59 14.81
C ARG A 7 15.71 4.47 14.42
N ARG A 8 15.85 5.80 14.36
CA ARG A 8 14.80 6.76 13.96
C ARG A 8 14.76 7.09 12.46
N ALA A 9 15.74 6.68 11.66
CA ALA A 9 15.77 7.01 10.22
C ALA A 9 14.96 6.06 9.30
N VAL A 10 14.24 5.08 9.86
CA VAL A 10 13.43 4.10 9.10
C VAL A 10 11.94 4.48 9.04
N ILE A 11 11.53 5.56 9.70
CA ILE A 11 10.13 5.99 9.80
C ILE A 11 10.02 7.44 9.32
N ALA A 12 10.08 7.64 8.01
CA ALA A 12 9.68 8.90 7.40
C ALA A 12 9.22 8.59 5.97
N GLY A 13 7.97 8.17 5.85
CA GLY A 13 7.31 8.10 4.56
C GLY A 13 5.89 7.57 4.61
N GLY A 14 4.95 8.49 4.78
CA GLY A 14 3.52 8.19 4.87
C GLY A 14 3.07 7.87 6.28
N GLY A 15 1.87 8.30 6.62
CA GLY A 15 1.23 8.02 7.91
C GLY A 15 0.88 6.56 8.11
N LEU A 16 1.87 5.66 8.06
CA LEU A 16 1.86 4.44 8.84
C LEU A 16 2.58 4.76 10.16
N ALA A 17 1.80 5.11 11.19
CA ALA A 17 2.17 4.66 12.52
C ALA A 17 2.13 3.14 12.49
N ALA A 18 3.23 2.52 12.07
CA ALA A 18 3.45 1.10 12.27
C ALA A 18 3.60 0.90 13.78
N LEU A 19 2.48 0.72 14.48
CA LEU A 19 2.51 0.09 15.78
C LEU A 19 3.04 -1.32 15.53
N VAL A 20 4.32 -1.52 15.85
CA VAL A 20 4.90 -2.83 16.08
C VAL A 20 4.25 -3.33 17.37
N CYS A 21 3.06 -3.93 17.27
CA CYS A 21 2.58 -4.80 18.33
C CYS A 21 3.47 -6.04 18.30
N ALA A 22 4.20 -6.28 19.39
CA ALA A 22 4.91 -7.53 19.59
C ALA A 22 3.86 -8.65 19.68
N VAL A 23 3.71 -9.42 18.60
CA VAL A 23 2.89 -10.64 18.58
C VAL A 23 3.82 -11.82 18.95
N PRO A 24 3.38 -12.82 19.72
CA PRO A 24 4.22 -13.95 20.07
C PRO A 24 4.65 -14.69 18.80
N ALA A 25 5.96 -14.94 18.66
CA ALA A 25 6.52 -15.76 17.60
C ALA A 25 5.91 -17.16 17.66
N SER A 26 5.06 -17.51 16.70
CA SER A 26 4.45 -18.85 16.61
C SER A 26 5.12 -19.77 15.60
N ALA A 27 6.23 -19.34 14.98
CA ALA A 27 7.12 -20.24 14.26
C ALA A 27 8.28 -20.65 15.18
N VAL A 28 8.54 -21.95 15.30
CA VAL A 28 9.75 -22.46 15.96
C VAL A 28 10.95 -21.97 15.16
N SER A 29 11.56 -20.88 15.61
CA SER A 29 12.76 -20.32 15.00
C SER A 29 13.89 -21.35 15.09
N THR A 30 14.40 -21.75 13.92
CA THR A 30 15.54 -22.67 13.86
C THR A 30 16.81 -21.97 14.34
N ASP A 31 17.86 -22.73 14.64
CA ASP A 31 19.16 -22.11 14.92
C ASP A 31 19.69 -21.30 13.73
N ALA A 32 19.44 -21.78 12.51
CA ALA A 32 19.77 -21.07 11.28
C ALA A 32 19.00 -19.74 11.16
N ASP A 33 17.71 -19.70 11.53
CA ASP A 33 16.92 -18.46 11.51
C ASP A 33 17.50 -17.41 12.47
N ARG A 34 17.90 -17.83 13.69
CA ARG A 34 18.55 -16.93 14.66
C ARG A 34 19.90 -16.42 14.17
N GLN A 35 20.72 -17.29 13.60
CA GLN A 35 22.02 -16.91 13.03
C GLN A 35 21.86 -15.91 11.88
N LEU A 36 20.86 -16.11 11.01
CA LEU A 36 20.52 -15.15 9.97
C LEU A 36 20.08 -13.81 10.58
N ARG A 37 19.20 -13.81 11.59
CA ARG A 37 18.72 -12.59 12.23
C ARG A 37 19.89 -11.75 12.76
N VAL A 38 20.82 -12.36 13.50
CA VAL A 38 22.03 -11.69 14.02
C VAL A 38 22.87 -11.10 12.88
N LEU A 39 23.03 -11.84 11.79
CA LEU A 39 23.77 -11.36 10.62
C LEU A 39 23.08 -10.13 9.99
N LEU A 40 21.77 -10.17 9.83
CA LEU A 40 20.98 -9.08 9.26
C LEU A 40 20.92 -7.84 10.17
N ASP A 41 20.90 -8.03 11.50
CA ASP A 41 21.04 -6.95 12.48
C ASP A 41 22.39 -6.21 12.30
N GLY A 42 23.46 -6.96 12.04
CA GLY A 42 24.76 -6.40 11.67
C GLY A 42 24.69 -5.51 10.42
N ALA A 43 24.03 -5.96 9.35
CA ALA A 43 23.79 -5.13 8.16
C ALA A 43 23.00 -3.85 8.48
N ALA A 44 21.94 -3.98 9.28
CA ALA A 44 21.10 -2.84 9.66
C ALA A 44 21.90 -1.79 10.46
N ALA A 45 22.93 -2.23 11.20
CA ALA A 45 23.89 -1.38 11.90
C ALA A 45 25.05 -0.87 11.02
N GLY A 46 25.09 -1.23 9.73
CA GLY A 46 26.11 -0.77 8.77
C GLY A 46 27.33 -1.68 8.62
N ALA A 47 27.32 -2.90 9.17
CA ALA A 47 28.37 -3.87 8.91
C ALA A 47 28.33 -4.36 7.46
N ASP A 48 29.49 -4.53 6.83
CA ASP A 48 29.59 -5.21 5.54
C ASP A 48 29.44 -6.72 5.73
N ILE A 49 28.23 -7.20 5.49
CA ILE A 49 27.89 -8.62 5.55
C ILE A 49 27.81 -9.27 4.17
N SER A 50 28.28 -8.63 3.11
CA SER A 50 28.10 -9.09 1.73
C SER A 50 28.57 -10.54 1.52
N ARG A 51 29.79 -10.87 1.98
CA ARG A 51 30.36 -12.22 1.94
C ARG A 51 29.63 -13.24 2.82
N PRO A 52 29.46 -13.02 4.14
CA PRO A 52 28.75 -14.00 4.98
C PRO A 52 27.29 -14.19 4.54
N LEU A 53 26.62 -13.12 4.12
CA LEU A 53 25.23 -13.20 3.65
C LEU A 53 25.13 -14.03 2.38
N GLN A 54 26.08 -13.98 1.44
CA GLN A 54 26.09 -14.82 0.23
C GLN A 54 26.33 -16.31 0.51
N ARG A 55 27.02 -16.65 1.60
CA ARG A 55 27.34 -18.03 1.98
C ARG A 55 26.24 -18.72 2.79
N PHE A 56 25.27 -17.96 3.31
CA PHE A 56 24.18 -18.50 4.12
C PHE A 56 23.32 -19.49 3.33
N ASP A 57 23.14 -20.71 3.82
CA ASP A 57 22.31 -21.71 3.13
C ASP A 57 20.82 -21.39 3.31
N SER A 58 20.11 -21.18 2.20
CA SER A 58 18.66 -20.95 2.22
C SER A 58 17.82 -22.21 2.49
N GLY A 59 18.41 -23.40 2.31
CA GLY A 59 17.74 -24.68 2.52
C GLY A 59 17.45 -24.97 3.99
N ALA A 60 18.32 -24.51 4.89
CA ALA A 60 18.21 -24.67 6.35
C ALA A 60 17.23 -23.70 7.03
N LEU A 61 16.70 -22.72 6.28
CA LEU A 61 15.86 -21.65 6.82
C LEU A 61 14.37 -22.00 6.77
N SER A 62 13.63 -21.51 7.77
CA SER A 62 12.17 -21.45 7.66
C SER A 62 11.75 -20.59 6.46
N PRO A 63 10.53 -20.78 5.92
CA PRO A 63 10.08 -20.02 4.74
C PRO A 63 10.12 -18.49 4.92
N SER A 64 9.79 -17.98 6.11
CA SER A 64 9.87 -16.54 6.41
C SER A 64 11.31 -16.04 6.44
N ALA A 65 12.20 -16.75 7.13
CA ALA A 65 13.63 -16.41 7.17
C ALA A 65 14.30 -16.52 5.79
N ARG A 66 13.85 -17.46 4.95
CA ARG A 66 14.29 -17.56 3.55
C ARG A 66 13.91 -16.31 2.75
N LEU A 67 12.71 -15.76 2.96
CA LEU A 67 12.33 -14.47 2.35
C LEU A 67 13.21 -13.34 2.86
N ASP A 68 13.46 -13.25 4.17
CA ASP A 68 14.37 -12.24 4.73
C ASP A 68 15.76 -12.31 4.06
N LEU A 69 16.34 -13.50 3.94
CA LEU A 69 17.64 -13.71 3.29
C LEU A 69 17.62 -13.26 1.83
N VAL A 70 16.64 -13.72 1.04
CA VAL A 70 16.57 -13.43 -0.39
C VAL A 70 16.36 -11.93 -0.64
N THR A 71 15.42 -11.33 0.08
CA THR A 71 15.12 -9.90 -0.02
C THR A 71 16.33 -9.05 0.42
N ALA A 72 16.99 -9.40 1.53
CA ALA A 72 18.17 -8.68 2.00
C ALA A 72 19.35 -8.79 1.03
N ARG A 73 19.63 -9.99 0.49
CA ARG A 73 20.68 -10.19 -0.53
C ARG A 73 20.44 -9.32 -1.75
N ALA A 74 19.22 -9.31 -2.26
CA ALA A 74 18.87 -8.53 -3.43
C ALA A 74 18.96 -7.02 -3.17
N GLY A 75 18.39 -6.55 -2.06
CA GLY A 75 18.38 -5.14 -1.67
C GLY A 75 19.78 -4.58 -1.40
N LEU A 76 20.60 -5.29 -0.62
CA LEU A 76 21.97 -4.85 -0.29
C LEU A 76 22.87 -4.82 -1.53
N ARG A 77 22.70 -5.77 -2.46
CA ARG A 77 23.42 -5.75 -3.74
C ARG A 77 23.06 -4.50 -4.57
N ILE A 78 21.79 -4.11 -4.58
CA ILE A 78 21.35 -2.90 -5.29
C ILE A 78 21.82 -1.64 -4.57
N ASP A 79 21.81 -1.61 -3.23
CA ASP A 79 22.37 -0.50 -2.45
C ASP A 79 23.87 -0.31 -2.77
N ALA A 80 24.65 -1.40 -2.85
CA ALA A 80 26.06 -1.34 -3.24
C ALA A 80 26.24 -0.86 -4.70
N GLU A 81 25.37 -1.29 -5.62
CA GLU A 81 25.40 -0.81 -7.00
C GLU A 81 25.07 0.68 -7.12
N LEU A 82 24.05 1.15 -6.38
CA LEU A 82 23.69 2.57 -6.29
C LEU A 82 24.86 3.38 -5.75
N ALA A 83 25.49 2.96 -4.65
CA ALA A 83 26.63 3.65 -4.06
C ALA A 83 27.83 3.73 -5.02
N ARG A 84 28.08 2.67 -5.79
CA ARG A 84 29.18 2.63 -6.77
C ARG A 84 28.93 3.48 -8.01
N ARG A 85 27.71 3.45 -8.56
CA ARG A 85 27.37 4.14 -9.82
C ARG A 85 26.92 5.57 -9.63
N PHE A 86 26.33 5.88 -8.48
CA PHE A 86 25.76 7.17 -8.12
C PHE A 86 26.20 7.56 -6.70
N PRO A 87 27.51 7.85 -6.51
CA PRO A 87 28.10 8.08 -5.19
C PRO A 87 27.57 9.34 -4.50
N ASP A 88 27.08 10.33 -5.27
CA ASP A 88 26.38 11.48 -4.71
C ASP A 88 24.86 11.19 -4.58
N PRO A 89 24.34 11.00 -3.36
CA PRO A 89 22.91 10.77 -3.16
C PRO A 89 22.05 11.99 -3.51
N LYS A 90 22.64 13.19 -3.63
CA LYS A 90 21.96 14.42 -4.08
C LYS A 90 22.16 14.71 -5.57
N GLY A 91 22.95 13.88 -6.26
CA GLY A 91 23.19 14.03 -7.69
C GLY A 91 21.91 13.89 -8.51
N ALA A 92 21.96 14.31 -9.78
CA ALA A 92 20.80 14.29 -10.67
C ALA A 92 20.13 12.90 -10.75
N MET A 93 18.80 12.90 -10.80
CA MET A 93 18.03 11.68 -10.98
C MET A 93 18.02 11.27 -12.45
N THR A 94 18.87 10.31 -12.81
CA THR A 94 18.90 9.73 -14.15
C THR A 94 17.92 8.56 -14.26
N SER A 95 17.51 8.20 -15.49
CA SER A 95 16.68 7.01 -15.73
C SER A 95 17.32 5.74 -15.16
N ALA A 96 18.63 5.57 -15.30
CA ALA A 96 19.36 4.42 -14.76
C ALA A 96 19.36 4.38 -13.22
N ARG A 97 19.50 5.54 -12.56
CA ARG A 97 19.41 5.65 -11.10
C ARG A 97 18.00 5.31 -10.61
N TYR A 98 16.98 5.87 -11.26
CA TYR A 98 15.59 5.63 -10.94
C TYR A 98 15.21 4.15 -11.15
N ALA A 99 15.68 3.52 -12.23
CA ALA A 99 15.47 2.10 -12.49
C ALA A 99 16.03 1.21 -11.36
N LEU A 100 17.23 1.53 -10.83
CA LEU A 100 17.79 0.82 -9.68
C LEU A 100 16.98 1.04 -8.40
N LEU A 101 16.51 2.27 -8.14
CA LEU A 101 15.63 2.55 -7.00
C LEU A 101 14.31 1.80 -7.10
N LEU A 102 13.73 1.70 -8.30
CA LEU A 102 12.53 0.93 -8.53
C LEU A 102 12.80 -0.58 -8.33
N LYS A 103 13.85 -1.12 -8.94
CA LYS A 103 14.29 -2.52 -8.78
C LYS A 103 14.57 -2.87 -7.32
N ARG A 104 15.08 -1.92 -6.54
CA ARG A 104 15.32 -2.10 -5.11
C ARG A 104 14.04 -2.39 -4.33
N LEU A 105 12.92 -1.80 -4.75
CA LEU A 105 11.62 -1.89 -4.07
C LEU A 105 10.72 -3.00 -4.65
N THR A 106 10.81 -3.25 -5.95
CA THR A 106 9.95 -4.22 -6.66
C THR A 106 10.67 -5.53 -6.97
N GLY A 107 12.00 -5.50 -7.05
CA GLY A 107 12.83 -6.61 -7.53
C GLY A 107 12.80 -6.85 -9.03
N ASP A 108 11.88 -6.22 -9.76
CA ASP A 108 11.77 -6.34 -11.21
C ASP A 108 12.78 -5.44 -11.93
N ASP A 109 13.36 -5.94 -13.02
CA ASP A 109 14.11 -5.16 -14.00
C ASP A 109 13.14 -4.35 -14.90
N THR A 110 12.50 -3.34 -14.29
CA THR A 110 11.51 -2.50 -14.98
C THR A 110 12.12 -1.18 -15.43
N GLU A 111 12.20 -1.00 -16.74
CA GLU A 111 12.51 0.30 -17.35
C GLU A 111 11.46 1.35 -16.96
N PRO A 112 11.86 2.56 -16.51
CA PRO A 112 10.91 3.59 -16.07
C PRO A 112 9.88 3.97 -17.14
N ALA A 113 10.27 3.97 -18.42
CA ALA A 113 9.36 4.22 -19.54
C ALA A 113 8.31 3.10 -19.69
N ARG A 114 8.65 1.84 -19.36
CA ARG A 114 7.70 0.72 -19.36
C ARG A 114 6.74 0.82 -18.19
N ALA A 115 7.23 1.19 -17.00
CA ALA A 115 6.37 1.47 -15.85
C ALA A 115 5.37 2.59 -16.18
N ARG A 116 5.84 3.71 -16.73
CA ARG A 116 4.99 4.82 -17.15
C ARG A 116 3.87 4.39 -18.09
N ARG A 117 4.18 3.68 -19.18
CA ARG A 117 3.16 3.21 -20.13
C ARG A 117 2.10 2.33 -19.47
N ARG A 118 2.51 1.44 -18.56
CA ARG A 118 1.55 0.60 -17.82
C ARG A 118 0.64 1.44 -16.92
N LEU A 119 1.21 2.44 -16.22
CA LEU A 119 0.43 3.32 -15.35
C LEU A 119 -0.52 4.23 -16.15
N GLU A 120 -0.10 4.74 -17.31
CA GLU A 120 -0.94 5.51 -18.23
C GLU A 120 -2.12 4.67 -18.75
N GLN A 121 -1.90 3.39 -19.06
CA GLN A 121 -2.98 2.47 -19.44
C GLN A 121 -4.03 2.31 -18.33
N GLU A 122 -3.59 2.10 -17.08
CA GLU A 122 -4.51 1.99 -15.95
C GLU A 122 -5.19 3.33 -15.67
N LEU A 123 -4.50 4.47 -15.78
CA LEU A 123 -5.09 5.81 -15.67
C LEU A 123 -6.23 5.98 -16.67
N HIS A 124 -5.99 5.69 -17.95
CA HIS A 124 -7.00 5.83 -19.00
C HIS A 124 -8.23 4.95 -18.75
N ALA A 125 -8.02 3.70 -18.30
CA ALA A 125 -9.13 2.81 -17.96
C ALA A 125 -9.98 3.36 -16.80
N LEU A 126 -9.33 3.87 -15.74
CA LEU A 126 -10.00 4.46 -14.59
C LEU A 126 -10.76 5.74 -14.97
N LEU A 127 -10.14 6.64 -15.73
CA LEU A 127 -10.78 7.86 -16.22
C LEU A 127 -11.97 7.55 -17.13
N ALA A 128 -11.86 6.55 -18.00
CA ALA A 128 -12.96 6.13 -18.87
C ALA A 128 -14.15 5.60 -18.06
N ARG A 129 -13.91 4.74 -17.05
CA ARG A 129 -14.97 4.23 -16.17
C ARG A 129 -15.60 5.33 -15.34
N ALA A 130 -14.79 6.21 -14.74
CA ALA A 130 -15.29 7.35 -13.98
C ALA A 130 -16.12 8.30 -14.85
N ASN A 131 -15.67 8.58 -16.08
CA ASN A 131 -16.43 9.39 -17.04
C ASN A 131 -17.81 8.79 -17.33
N ALA A 132 -17.89 7.49 -17.62
CA ALA A 132 -19.16 6.82 -17.90
C ALA A 132 -20.14 6.95 -16.72
N LEU A 133 -19.69 6.61 -15.50
CA LEU A 133 -20.51 6.70 -14.30
C LEU A 133 -20.94 8.13 -13.99
N LEU A 134 -20.03 9.11 -14.09
CA LEU A 134 -20.36 10.52 -13.89
C LEU A 134 -21.46 10.97 -14.87
N THR A 135 -21.36 10.58 -16.15
CA THR A 135 -22.36 10.89 -17.18
C THR A 135 -23.72 10.23 -16.88
N GLU A 136 -23.72 8.98 -16.44
CA GLU A 136 -24.93 8.26 -15.99
C GLU A 136 -25.59 8.95 -14.79
N GLN A 137 -24.79 9.48 -13.85
CA GLN A 137 -25.27 10.26 -12.70
C GLN A 137 -25.62 11.73 -13.05
N GLY A 138 -25.58 12.11 -14.33
CA GLY A 138 -25.97 13.45 -14.78
C GLY A 138 -24.85 14.51 -14.74
N HIS A 139 -23.63 14.14 -14.36
CA HIS A 139 -22.46 15.02 -14.37
C HIS A 139 -21.74 14.94 -15.73
N ARG A 140 -22.10 15.83 -16.67
CA ARG A 140 -21.66 15.74 -18.07
C ARG A 140 -20.61 16.77 -18.50
N ASP A 141 -20.47 17.86 -17.78
CA ASP A 141 -19.64 18.99 -18.19
C ASP A 141 -18.21 18.93 -17.61
N GLY A 142 -17.23 19.21 -18.46
CA GLY A 142 -15.82 19.32 -18.06
C GLY A 142 -15.07 18.00 -17.90
N THR A 143 -13.82 18.10 -17.42
CA THR A 143 -12.96 16.93 -17.18
C THR A 143 -13.50 16.05 -16.06
N VAL A 144 -12.99 14.82 -15.94
CA VAL A 144 -13.32 13.93 -14.81
C VAL A 144 -12.97 14.58 -13.48
N GLY A 145 -11.77 15.18 -13.34
CA GLY A 145 -11.36 15.88 -12.13
C GLY A 145 -12.21 17.10 -11.79
N ALA A 146 -12.68 17.85 -12.79
CA ALA A 146 -13.61 18.96 -12.56
C ALA A 146 -14.95 18.47 -11.98
N ARG A 147 -15.48 17.37 -12.51
CA ARG A 147 -16.73 16.76 -12.02
C ARG A 147 -16.60 16.13 -10.64
N PHE A 148 -15.48 15.46 -10.35
CA PHE A 148 -15.19 15.02 -8.98
C PHE A 148 -15.07 16.20 -8.01
N SER A 149 -14.41 17.30 -8.41
CA SER A 149 -14.34 18.51 -7.59
C SER A 149 -15.72 19.10 -7.30
N ALA A 150 -16.64 19.09 -8.28
CA ALA A 150 -18.01 19.52 -8.08
C ALA A 150 -18.74 18.63 -7.07
N LEU A 151 -18.66 17.30 -7.22
CA LEU A 151 -19.20 16.34 -6.26
C LEU A 151 -18.61 16.47 -4.86
N TRP A 152 -17.32 16.79 -4.76
CA TRP A 152 -16.63 16.94 -3.48
C TRP A 152 -17.13 18.14 -2.68
N ARG A 153 -17.51 19.22 -3.36
CA ARG A 153 -17.96 20.48 -2.74
C ARG A 153 -19.46 20.58 -2.55
N ASP A 154 -20.23 19.65 -3.12
CA ASP A 154 -21.69 19.67 -3.05
C ASP A 154 -22.17 19.28 -1.63
N PRO A 155 -22.87 20.18 -0.92
CA PRO A 155 -23.33 19.95 0.45
C PRO A 155 -24.19 18.70 0.64
N ARG A 156 -24.87 18.22 -0.42
CA ARG A 156 -25.71 17.01 -0.36
C ARG A 156 -24.90 15.75 -0.03
N TRP A 157 -23.61 15.77 -0.32
CA TRP A 157 -22.71 14.65 -0.07
C TRP A 157 -21.92 14.75 1.22
N LEU A 158 -21.99 15.86 1.94
CA LEU A 158 -21.19 16.08 3.14
C LEU A 158 -21.90 15.52 4.37
N TYR A 159 -21.12 14.96 5.29
CA TYR A 159 -21.62 14.64 6.61
C TYR A 159 -21.77 15.92 7.43
N PRO A 160 -22.83 16.04 8.25
CA PRO A 160 -22.90 17.08 9.29
C PRO A 160 -21.68 17.01 10.21
N ASP A 161 -21.16 18.16 10.65
CA ASP A 161 -20.03 18.23 11.56
C ASP A 161 -20.47 18.13 13.04
N ASP A 162 -21.21 17.06 13.35
CA ASP A 162 -21.70 16.76 14.70
C ASP A 162 -21.49 15.27 15.05
N ASP A 163 -21.96 14.84 16.22
CA ASP A 163 -21.84 13.43 16.65
C ASP A 163 -22.65 12.50 15.72
N ALA A 164 -23.82 12.94 15.24
CA ALA A 164 -24.66 12.13 14.36
C ALA A 164 -24.03 11.92 12.98
N GLY A 165 -23.37 12.93 12.42
CA GLY A 165 -22.62 12.82 11.16
C GLY A 165 -21.42 11.88 11.27
N ARG A 166 -20.69 11.93 12.39
CA ARG A 166 -19.58 11.01 12.68
C ARG A 166 -20.06 9.57 12.84
N ASP A 167 -21.16 9.36 13.57
CA ASP A 167 -21.76 8.03 13.75
C ASP A 167 -22.30 7.48 12.42
N ARG A 168 -22.92 8.33 11.60
CA ARG A 168 -23.34 7.98 10.24
C ARG A 168 -22.16 7.57 9.37
N ALA A 169 -21.05 8.30 9.39
CA ALA A 169 -19.86 7.95 8.62
C ALA A 169 -19.31 6.55 9.00
N VAL A 170 -19.22 6.26 10.30
CA VAL A 170 -18.81 4.92 10.80
C VAL A 170 -19.80 3.84 10.35
N ALA A 171 -21.11 4.12 10.43
CA ALA A 171 -22.14 3.19 9.98
C ALA A 171 -22.03 2.92 8.47
N ASP A 172 -21.83 3.95 7.65
CA ASP A 172 -21.70 3.84 6.19
C ASP A 172 -20.49 2.96 5.80
N MET A 173 -19.34 3.18 6.43
CA MET A 173 -18.14 2.35 6.22
C MET A 173 -18.37 0.88 6.62
N ASN A 174 -19.05 0.63 7.74
CA ASN A 174 -19.37 -0.72 8.18
C ASN A 174 -20.40 -1.41 7.26
N ARG A 175 -21.34 -0.68 6.65
CA ARG A 175 -22.28 -1.25 5.65
C ARG A 175 -21.54 -1.71 4.40
N VAL A 176 -20.59 -0.91 3.89
CA VAL A 176 -19.74 -1.30 2.75
C VAL A 176 -18.88 -2.52 3.10
N LEU A 177 -18.28 -2.55 4.29
CA LEU A 177 -17.54 -3.71 4.77
C LEU A 177 -18.40 -4.97 4.82
N ALA A 178 -19.64 -4.88 5.33
CA ALA A 178 -20.55 -6.00 5.47
C ALA A 178 -20.90 -6.65 4.11
N ARG A 179 -21.13 -5.84 3.06
CA ARG A 179 -21.44 -6.32 1.70
C ARG A 179 -20.34 -7.20 1.11
N ALA A 180 -19.08 -6.97 1.47
CA ALA A 180 -17.96 -7.73 0.92
C ALA A 180 -17.63 -9.00 1.71
N ARG A 181 -18.15 -9.20 2.94
CA ARG A 181 -17.71 -10.28 3.83
C ARG A 181 -17.85 -11.67 3.22
N ASP A 182 -18.94 -11.94 2.52
CA ASP A 182 -19.19 -13.28 1.97
C ASP A 182 -18.28 -13.58 0.78
N GLY A 183 -18.09 -12.62 -0.13
CA GLY A 183 -17.12 -12.72 -1.22
C GLY A 183 -15.68 -12.89 -0.70
N ILE A 184 -15.34 -12.21 0.40
CA ILE A 184 -14.02 -12.30 1.04
C ILE A 184 -13.80 -13.69 1.65
N ARG A 185 -14.78 -14.26 2.37
CA ARG A 185 -14.65 -15.63 2.89
C ARG A 185 -14.38 -16.65 1.79
N GLN A 186 -15.02 -16.47 0.62
CA GLN A 186 -14.81 -17.35 -0.53
C GLN A 186 -13.42 -17.16 -1.17
N ALA A 187 -12.94 -15.91 -1.27
CA ALA A 187 -11.61 -15.61 -1.80
C ALA A 187 -10.48 -16.08 -0.89
N PHE A 188 -10.73 -16.17 0.42
CA PHE A 188 -9.75 -16.44 1.45
C PHE A 188 -10.20 -17.60 2.36
N PRO A 189 -10.25 -18.86 1.88
CA PRO A 189 -10.74 -19.98 2.69
C PRO A 189 -9.79 -20.36 3.84
N ASP A 190 -8.49 -20.07 3.70
CA ASP A 190 -7.44 -20.56 4.59
C ASP A 190 -6.89 -19.47 5.54
N ILE A 191 -7.55 -18.30 5.64
CA ILE A 191 -7.08 -17.22 6.53
C ILE A 191 -7.50 -17.46 7.99
N PRO A 192 -6.69 -17.03 8.97
CA PRO A 192 -7.06 -17.14 10.37
C PRO A 192 -8.41 -16.44 10.65
N PRO A 193 -9.37 -17.07 11.35
CA PRO A 193 -10.70 -16.51 11.56
C PRO A 193 -10.71 -15.12 12.23
N HIS A 194 -9.74 -14.84 13.10
CA HIS A 194 -9.61 -13.53 13.73
C HIS A 194 -9.31 -12.40 12.74
N CYS A 195 -8.66 -12.68 11.61
CA CYS A 195 -8.42 -11.68 10.55
C CYS A 195 -9.72 -11.17 9.92
N LEU A 196 -10.83 -11.92 10.03
CA LEU A 196 -12.15 -11.52 9.58
C LEU A 196 -12.95 -10.77 10.66
N ASN A 197 -12.53 -10.84 11.91
CA ASN A 197 -13.20 -10.19 13.04
C ASN A 197 -12.75 -8.73 13.20
N VAL A 198 -13.15 -7.89 12.25
CA VAL A 198 -12.77 -6.48 12.22
C VAL A 198 -13.94 -5.55 11.91
N ALA A 199 -13.88 -4.30 12.37
CA ALA A 199 -14.90 -3.28 12.12
C ALA A 199 -14.29 -1.87 12.02
N VAL A 200 -15.03 -0.93 11.45
CA VAL A 200 -14.70 0.50 11.62
C VAL A 200 -15.25 0.96 12.96
N ARG A 201 -14.45 1.70 13.72
CA ARG A 201 -14.84 2.28 15.01
C ARG A 201 -14.55 3.77 15.03
N ARG A 202 -15.36 4.48 15.81
CA ARG A 202 -15.18 5.91 16.06
C ARG A 202 -13.95 6.15 16.92
N MET A 203 -13.25 7.24 16.62
CA MET A 203 -12.18 7.77 17.45
C MET A 203 -12.71 8.18 18.83
N SER A 204 -11.90 8.01 19.88
CA SER A 204 -12.29 8.53 21.20
C SER A 204 -12.30 10.05 21.19
N ARG A 205 -13.14 10.70 22.01
CA ARG A 205 -13.15 12.18 22.13
C ARG A 205 -11.78 12.75 22.50
N ALA A 206 -10.98 11.99 23.27
CA ALA A 206 -9.62 12.38 23.63
C ALA A 206 -8.67 12.34 22.42
N ASP A 207 -8.75 11.30 21.59
CA ASP A 207 -7.96 11.21 20.36
C ASP A 207 -8.37 12.29 19.34
N GLU A 208 -9.68 12.59 19.22
CA GLU A 208 -10.21 13.67 18.37
C GLU A 208 -9.67 15.04 18.83
N ALA A 209 -9.73 15.33 20.13
CA ALA A 209 -9.21 16.57 20.71
C ALA A 209 -7.68 16.69 20.56
N ALA A 210 -6.96 15.56 20.62
CA ALA A 210 -5.52 15.51 20.38
C ALA A 210 -5.15 15.61 18.88
N GLY A 211 -6.14 15.65 17.97
CA GLY A 211 -5.91 15.74 16.54
C GLY A 211 -5.19 14.53 15.95
N ARG A 212 -5.43 13.33 16.51
CA ARG A 212 -4.81 12.12 15.99
C ARG A 212 -5.36 11.75 14.62
N GLY A 213 -4.49 11.27 13.75
CA GLY A 213 -4.90 10.63 12.50
C GLY A 213 -5.53 9.25 12.76
N GLY A 214 -6.19 8.70 11.74
CA GLY A 214 -6.77 7.36 11.83
C GLY A 214 -5.70 6.29 12.05
N TYR A 215 -6.05 5.22 12.76
CA TYR A 215 -5.10 4.15 13.13
C TYR A 215 -5.77 2.77 13.15
N ARG A 216 -4.95 1.72 13.20
CA ARG A 216 -5.39 0.33 13.18
C ARG A 216 -5.11 -0.34 14.52
N GLU A 217 -6.09 -1.10 15.00
CA GLU A 217 -5.93 -2.10 16.05
C GLU A 217 -5.96 -3.47 15.36
N LEU A 218 -4.84 -4.19 15.36
CA LEU A 218 -4.80 -5.51 14.72
C LEU A 218 -5.65 -6.52 15.51
N PRO A 219 -6.40 -7.41 14.82
CA PRO A 219 -7.08 -8.52 15.48
C PRO A 219 -6.09 -9.57 15.99
N ASP A 220 -6.48 -10.26 17.06
CA ASP A 220 -5.87 -11.51 17.53
C ASP A 220 -6.97 -12.52 17.92
N ALA A 221 -6.59 -13.71 18.40
CA ALA A 221 -7.56 -14.77 18.72
C ALA A 221 -8.62 -14.38 19.77
N GLY A 222 -8.33 -13.41 20.64
CA GLY A 222 -9.23 -12.93 21.70
C GLY A 222 -9.73 -11.49 21.52
N LYS A 223 -9.16 -10.73 20.58
CA LYS A 223 -9.44 -9.30 20.39
C LYS A 223 -9.87 -9.00 18.94
N PRO A 224 -11.05 -8.38 18.73
CA PRO A 224 -11.43 -7.91 17.41
C PRO A 224 -10.52 -6.78 16.95
N GLY A 225 -10.21 -6.76 15.66
CA GLY A 225 -9.46 -5.67 15.05
C GLY A 225 -10.36 -4.48 14.71
N ALA A 226 -9.76 -3.31 14.52
CA ALA A 226 -10.51 -2.13 14.13
C ALA A 226 -9.69 -1.13 13.31
N TYR A 227 -10.37 -0.45 12.40
CA TYR A 227 -9.89 0.82 11.85
C TYR A 227 -10.57 1.94 12.62
N ILE A 228 -9.77 2.68 13.40
CA ILE A 228 -10.21 3.88 14.10
C ILE A 228 -10.09 5.02 13.10
N VAL A 229 -11.22 5.40 12.51
CA VAL A 229 -11.25 6.41 11.45
C VAL A 229 -11.08 7.82 12.03
N ASP A 230 -10.24 8.63 11.40
CA ASP A 230 -10.17 10.07 11.69
C ASP A 230 -11.42 10.77 11.17
N LEU A 231 -12.16 11.42 12.06
CA LEU A 231 -13.40 12.15 11.77
C LEU A 231 -13.33 13.59 12.29
N LYS A 232 -12.13 14.14 12.48
CA LYS A 232 -11.96 15.49 13.04
C LYS A 232 -12.69 16.55 12.21
N ASP A 233 -12.49 16.51 10.90
CA ASP A 233 -13.13 17.39 9.92
C ASP A 233 -13.96 16.56 8.95
N ILE A 234 -15.04 15.98 9.48
CA ILE A 234 -15.91 15.05 8.74
C ILE A 234 -16.66 15.75 7.60
N SER A 235 -16.85 17.07 7.71
CA SER A 235 -17.44 17.91 6.67
C SER A 235 -16.66 17.89 5.36
N ARG A 236 -15.35 17.60 5.39
CA ARG A 236 -14.47 17.53 4.21
C ARG A 236 -14.30 16.12 3.66
N ARG A 237 -15.09 15.15 4.14
CA ARG A 237 -15.02 13.75 3.73
C ARG A 237 -16.36 13.32 3.13
N PRO A 238 -16.57 13.48 1.82
CA PRO A 238 -17.87 13.19 1.20
C PRO A 238 -18.31 11.74 1.40
N SER A 239 -19.61 11.56 1.65
CA SER A 239 -20.26 10.27 1.90
C SER A 239 -20.21 9.28 0.73
N TRP A 240 -19.97 9.76 -0.50
CA TRP A 240 -19.79 8.88 -1.65
C TRP A 240 -18.38 8.26 -1.74
N THR A 241 -17.36 8.86 -1.12
CA THR A 241 -15.96 8.39 -1.22
C THR A 241 -15.46 7.72 0.06
N LEU A 242 -15.77 8.29 1.24
CA LEU A 242 -15.25 7.80 2.51
C LEU A 242 -15.52 6.30 2.77
N PRO A 243 -16.71 5.75 2.48
CA PRO A 243 -17.00 4.33 2.75
C PRO A 243 -16.06 3.35 2.05
N SER A 244 -15.57 3.68 0.85
CA SER A 244 -14.68 2.80 0.08
C SER A 244 -13.33 2.53 0.76
N VAL A 245 -12.90 3.43 1.65
CA VAL A 245 -11.67 3.28 2.47
C VAL A 245 -11.73 2.02 3.34
N ALA A 246 -12.93 1.54 3.70
CA ALA A 246 -13.09 0.32 4.49
C ALA A 246 -12.43 -0.90 3.83
N HIS A 247 -12.42 -1.01 2.49
CA HIS A 247 -11.77 -2.14 1.82
C HIS A 247 -10.25 -2.08 1.83
N HIS A 248 -9.69 -0.87 1.80
CA HIS A 248 -8.25 -0.64 1.91
C HIS A 248 -7.76 -0.95 3.33
N GLU A 249 -8.43 -0.38 4.32
CA GLU A 249 -8.05 -0.42 5.73
C GLU A 249 -8.36 -1.76 6.40
N LEU A 250 -9.47 -2.39 6.02
CA LEU A 250 -9.99 -3.59 6.66
C LEU A 250 -9.94 -4.78 5.69
N LEU A 251 -11.10 -5.14 5.12
CA LEU A 251 -11.26 -6.36 4.34
C LEU A 251 -11.57 -6.03 2.87
N PRO A 252 -10.84 -6.60 1.89
CA PRO A 252 -9.77 -7.58 2.04
C PRO A 252 -8.34 -6.99 2.14
N GLY A 253 -8.21 -5.68 2.38
CA GLY A 253 -6.92 -4.99 2.44
C GLY A 253 -6.10 -5.29 3.70
N HIS A 254 -5.71 -4.26 4.44
CA HIS A 254 -4.69 -4.36 5.47
C HIS A 254 -5.02 -5.32 6.62
N MET A 255 -6.27 -5.51 7.02
CA MET A 255 -6.58 -6.39 8.15
C MET A 255 -6.52 -7.88 7.81
N ILE A 256 -6.47 -8.25 6.54
CA ILE A 256 -6.09 -9.62 6.15
C ILE A 256 -4.56 -9.76 6.18
N GLN A 257 -3.83 -8.74 5.69
CA GLN A 257 -2.39 -8.82 5.49
C GLN A 257 -1.55 -8.60 6.76
N LEU A 258 -1.81 -7.55 7.52
CA LEU A 258 -0.95 -7.13 8.64
C LEU A 258 -0.89 -8.15 9.78
N PRO A 259 -1.97 -8.81 10.21
CA PRO A 259 -1.90 -9.81 11.28
C PRO A 259 -1.06 -11.02 10.88
N ILE A 260 -1.23 -11.50 9.63
CA ILE A 260 -0.46 -12.63 9.09
C ILE A 260 1.01 -12.24 8.97
N GLU A 261 1.30 -11.04 8.50
CA GLU A 261 2.67 -10.54 8.43
C GLU A 261 3.32 -10.39 9.81
N ALA A 262 2.58 -9.91 10.82
CA ALA A 262 3.09 -9.79 12.19
C ALA A 262 3.48 -11.17 12.76
N LEU A 263 2.69 -12.21 12.48
CA LEU A 263 3.00 -13.60 12.85
C LEU A 263 4.24 -14.14 12.11
N ALA A 264 4.48 -13.68 10.88
CA ALA A 264 5.65 -14.06 10.09
C ALA A 264 6.97 -13.41 10.58
N ASP A 265 6.90 -12.42 11.48
CA ASP A 265 8.04 -11.70 12.09
C ASP A 265 9.14 -11.32 11.07
N PRO A 266 8.82 -10.50 10.04
CA PRO A 266 9.82 -10.02 9.07
C PRO A 266 10.96 -9.26 9.72
N HIS A 267 12.19 -9.57 9.28
CA HIS A 267 13.33 -8.72 9.57
C HIS A 267 13.11 -7.30 8.98
N PRO A 268 13.52 -6.21 9.66
CA PRO A 268 13.35 -4.83 9.16
C PRO A 268 13.91 -4.56 7.75
N LEU A 269 14.95 -5.28 7.33
CA LEU A 269 15.47 -5.19 5.95
C LEU A 269 14.46 -5.69 4.92
N ARG A 270 13.66 -6.73 5.23
CA ARG A 270 12.56 -7.15 4.34
C ARG A 270 11.51 -6.06 4.22
N LEU A 271 11.16 -5.40 5.32
CA LEU A 271 10.25 -4.24 5.31
C LEU A 271 10.79 -3.09 4.44
N LYS A 272 12.09 -2.80 4.52
CA LYS A 272 12.79 -1.75 3.76
C LYS A 272 12.79 -2.01 2.25
N TYR A 273 13.04 -3.25 1.83
CA TYR A 273 13.21 -3.60 0.41
C TYR A 273 11.94 -4.12 -0.26
N ALA A 274 10.90 -4.47 0.51
CA ALA A 274 9.56 -4.80 0.01
C ALA A 274 8.52 -3.73 0.40
N ALA A 275 8.93 -2.46 0.50
CA ALA A 275 8.10 -1.40 1.05
C ALA A 275 6.80 -1.13 0.27
N GLY A 276 6.79 -1.38 -1.05
CA GLY A 276 5.60 -1.19 -1.89
C GLY A 276 4.51 -2.25 -1.69
N PHE A 277 4.82 -3.39 -1.06
CA PHE A 277 3.89 -4.52 -0.98
C PHE A 277 2.64 -4.23 -0.17
N ALA A 278 2.77 -3.64 1.02
CA ALA A 278 1.63 -3.48 1.93
C ALA A 278 0.53 -2.58 1.34
N GLU A 279 0.93 -1.46 0.73
CA GLU A 279 0.02 -0.60 -0.02
C GLU A 279 -0.48 -1.31 -1.27
N GLY A 280 0.40 -1.96 -2.05
CA GLY A 280 0.00 -2.71 -3.24
C GLY A 280 -1.06 -3.78 -2.97
N TRP A 281 -0.95 -4.48 -1.83
CA TRP A 281 -1.94 -5.43 -1.34
C TRP A 281 -3.27 -4.76 -1.04
N ALA A 282 -3.27 -3.66 -0.27
CA ALA A 282 -4.50 -2.99 0.12
C ALA A 282 -5.28 -2.46 -1.11
N VAL A 283 -4.58 -1.95 -2.11
CA VAL A 283 -5.18 -1.50 -3.38
C VAL A 283 -5.67 -2.65 -4.24
N HIS A 284 -4.95 -3.77 -4.24
CA HIS A 284 -5.46 -5.01 -4.81
C HIS A 284 -6.76 -5.44 -4.11
N GLY A 285 -6.80 -5.32 -2.78
CA GLY A 285 -7.97 -5.64 -1.97
C GLY A 285 -9.18 -4.78 -2.32
N GLU A 286 -9.00 -3.48 -2.54
CA GLU A 286 -10.08 -2.59 -3.01
C GLU A 286 -10.67 -3.05 -4.36
N ARG A 287 -9.80 -3.39 -5.33
CA ARG A 287 -10.26 -3.91 -6.64
C ARG A 287 -10.92 -5.27 -6.52
N LEU A 288 -10.43 -6.13 -5.63
CA LEU A 288 -11.02 -7.44 -5.38
C LEU A 288 -12.44 -7.27 -4.83
N ALA A 289 -12.64 -6.41 -3.82
CA ALA A 289 -13.96 -6.11 -3.28
C ALA A 289 -14.92 -5.58 -4.36
N ALA A 290 -14.46 -4.63 -5.18
CA ALA A 290 -15.24 -4.10 -6.29
C ALA A 290 -15.65 -5.21 -7.28
N SER A 291 -14.71 -6.07 -7.68
CA SER A 291 -14.96 -7.20 -8.60
C SER A 291 -15.93 -8.25 -8.05
N GLN A 292 -16.08 -8.31 -6.72
CA GLN A 292 -17.00 -9.20 -6.02
C GLN A 292 -18.36 -8.54 -5.71
N GLY A 293 -18.63 -7.38 -6.30
CA GLY A 293 -19.94 -6.72 -6.20
C GLY A 293 -20.12 -5.81 -4.99
N ALA A 294 -19.04 -5.36 -4.33
CA ALA A 294 -19.15 -4.44 -3.18
C ALA A 294 -19.95 -3.15 -3.51
N TYR A 295 -19.93 -2.72 -4.78
CA TYR A 295 -20.64 -1.54 -5.28
C TYR A 295 -21.79 -1.87 -6.23
N ALA A 296 -22.28 -3.12 -6.26
CA ALA A 296 -23.39 -3.49 -7.12
C ALA A 296 -24.65 -2.65 -6.78
N GLY A 297 -25.16 -1.91 -7.77
CA GLY A 297 -26.29 -0.98 -7.58
C GLY A 297 -25.94 0.33 -6.85
N ASP A 298 -24.65 0.61 -6.60
CA ASP A 298 -24.17 1.78 -5.85
C ASP A 298 -23.14 2.56 -6.69
N ALA A 299 -23.63 3.31 -7.69
CA ALA A 299 -22.79 4.07 -8.61
C ALA A 299 -21.94 5.13 -7.89
N MET A 300 -22.47 5.75 -6.82
CA MET A 300 -21.73 6.75 -6.04
C MET A 300 -20.60 6.12 -5.24
N GLY A 301 -20.82 4.94 -4.64
CA GLY A 301 -19.76 4.17 -3.99
C GLY A 301 -18.67 3.73 -4.96
N GLU A 302 -19.03 3.34 -6.19
CA GLU A 302 -18.04 3.01 -7.23
C GLU A 302 -17.24 4.23 -7.67
N LEU A 303 -17.87 5.41 -7.81
CA LEU A 303 -17.17 6.67 -8.05
C LEU A 303 -16.18 6.99 -6.92
N GLY A 304 -16.55 6.71 -5.67
CA GLY A 304 -15.66 6.78 -4.51
C GLY A 304 -14.41 5.93 -4.66
N HIS A 305 -14.62 4.65 -4.99
CA HIS A 305 -13.53 3.71 -5.26
C HIS A 305 -12.61 4.18 -6.40
N LEU A 306 -13.18 4.64 -7.52
CA LEU A 306 -12.42 5.12 -8.67
C LEU A 306 -11.60 6.37 -8.34
N HIS A 307 -12.15 7.30 -7.55
CA HIS A 307 -11.40 8.47 -7.05
C HIS A 307 -10.14 8.04 -6.29
N TRP A 308 -10.26 7.05 -5.39
CA TRP A 308 -9.11 6.50 -4.67
C TRP A 308 -8.11 5.75 -5.55
N LEU A 309 -8.56 5.06 -6.61
CA LEU A 309 -7.64 4.45 -7.58
C LEU A 309 -6.90 5.51 -8.41
N LEU A 310 -7.59 6.59 -8.81
CA LEU A 310 -7.00 7.73 -9.51
C LEU A 310 -5.98 8.46 -8.62
N PHE A 311 -6.25 8.61 -7.32
CA PHE A 311 -5.29 9.13 -6.35
C PHE A 311 -3.97 8.34 -6.40
N ARG A 312 -4.04 7.01 -6.42
CA ARG A 312 -2.86 6.14 -6.37
C ARG A 312 -2.09 6.09 -7.69
N ILE A 313 -2.80 5.94 -8.82
CA ILE A 313 -2.16 5.98 -10.14
C ILE A 313 -1.58 7.37 -10.42
N GLY A 314 -2.30 8.44 -10.07
CA GLY A 314 -1.83 9.81 -10.20
C GLY A 314 -0.52 10.03 -9.45
N ARG A 315 -0.44 9.63 -8.17
CA ARG A 315 0.79 9.71 -7.37
C ARG A 315 1.97 8.95 -7.98
N ALA A 316 1.72 7.77 -8.55
CA ALA A 316 2.75 6.98 -9.22
C ALA A 316 3.25 7.65 -10.52
N LEU A 317 2.36 8.24 -11.32
CA LEU A 317 2.76 9.00 -12.51
C LEU A 317 3.50 10.29 -12.14
N ILE A 318 3.05 11.00 -11.10
CA ILE A 318 3.73 12.21 -10.61
C ILE A 318 5.14 11.89 -10.09
N ASP A 319 5.33 10.77 -9.39
CA ASP A 319 6.66 10.29 -8.98
C ASP A 319 7.61 10.20 -10.20
N LEU A 320 7.19 9.53 -11.29
CA LEU A 320 7.97 9.49 -12.53
C LEU A 320 8.23 10.88 -13.12
N HIS A 321 7.22 11.75 -13.13
CA HIS A 321 7.33 13.04 -13.80
C HIS A 321 8.20 14.05 -13.04
N ILE A 322 8.10 14.11 -11.72
CA ILE A 322 8.97 14.96 -10.89
C ILE A 322 10.43 14.49 -11.05
N HIS A 323 10.66 13.18 -10.99
CA HIS A 323 12.02 12.63 -10.94
C HIS A 323 12.70 12.49 -12.29
N LEU A 324 11.97 12.28 -13.39
CA LEU A 324 12.54 12.01 -14.72
C LEU A 324 12.16 13.03 -15.79
N SER A 325 11.06 13.77 -15.59
CA SER A 325 10.57 14.76 -16.57
C SER A 325 10.75 16.21 -16.10
N GLY A 326 11.32 16.43 -14.91
CA GLY A 326 11.57 17.76 -14.35
C GLY A 326 10.29 18.56 -14.07
N TRP A 327 9.16 17.91 -13.79
CA TRP A 327 7.94 18.62 -13.46
C TRP A 327 8.09 19.40 -12.16
N THR A 328 7.61 20.64 -12.15
CA THR A 328 7.50 21.42 -10.93
C THR A 328 6.34 20.90 -10.07
N ILE A 329 6.35 21.24 -8.78
CA ILE A 329 5.30 20.84 -7.84
C ILE A 329 3.94 21.45 -8.26
N GLU A 330 3.95 22.66 -8.82
CA GLU A 330 2.76 23.34 -9.33
C GLU A 330 2.17 22.59 -10.53
N ARG A 331 3.01 22.16 -11.47
CA ARG A 331 2.57 21.35 -12.61
C ARG A 331 2.01 20.01 -12.14
N ALA A 332 2.70 19.35 -11.22
CA ALA A 332 2.26 18.07 -10.65
C ALA A 332 0.90 18.21 -9.94
N ARG A 333 0.71 19.28 -9.16
CA ARG A 333 -0.57 19.61 -8.52
C ARG A 333 -1.68 19.82 -9.55
N ALA A 334 -1.44 20.64 -10.57
CA ALA A 334 -2.43 20.92 -11.60
C ALA A 334 -2.89 19.64 -12.31
N GLN A 335 -1.94 18.74 -12.61
CA GLN A 335 -2.26 17.47 -13.25
C GLN A 335 -3.06 16.53 -12.34
N LEU A 336 -2.73 16.46 -11.04
CA LEU A 336 -3.52 15.70 -10.08
C LEU A 336 -4.96 16.22 -10.02
N VAL A 337 -5.16 17.54 -9.96
CA VAL A 337 -6.50 18.17 -10.00
C VAL A 337 -7.25 17.77 -11.27
N GLU A 338 -6.58 17.75 -12.43
CA GLU A 338 -7.20 17.36 -13.68
C GLU A 338 -7.66 15.90 -13.72
N TRP A 339 -6.86 14.98 -13.16
CA TRP A 339 -7.19 13.55 -13.16
C TRP A 339 -8.20 13.15 -12.09
N GLN A 340 -8.10 13.69 -10.86
CA GLN A 340 -8.90 13.22 -9.72
C GLN A 340 -9.79 14.30 -9.09
N GLY A 341 -9.54 15.58 -9.35
CA GLY A 341 -10.17 16.68 -8.64
C GLY A 341 -9.53 16.94 -7.27
N GLU A 342 -10.37 17.11 -6.25
CA GLU A 342 -9.92 17.46 -4.89
C GLU A 342 -9.09 16.34 -4.25
N PRO A 343 -8.07 16.69 -3.44
CA PRO A 343 -7.32 15.71 -2.67
C PRO A 343 -8.17 15.15 -1.53
N ALA A 344 -7.86 13.92 -1.14
CA ALA A 344 -8.30 13.41 0.14
C ALA A 344 -7.85 14.31 1.29
N TYR A 345 -8.74 14.57 2.24
CA TYR A 345 -8.51 15.48 3.37
C TYR A 345 -7.18 15.22 4.11
N PHE A 346 -6.88 13.95 4.40
CA PHE A 346 -5.68 13.55 5.16
C PHE A 346 -4.40 13.44 4.32
N ALA A 347 -4.50 13.65 3.00
CA ALA A 347 -3.37 13.70 2.09
C ALA A 347 -3.46 14.92 1.15
N PRO A 348 -3.40 16.16 1.68
CA PRO A 348 -3.39 17.36 0.84
C PRO A 348 -2.23 17.34 -0.15
N PHE A 349 -2.44 17.82 -1.38
CA PHE A 349 -1.42 17.78 -2.43
C PHE A 349 -0.10 18.44 -2.02
N ASP A 350 -0.10 19.55 -1.26
CA ASP A 350 1.16 20.20 -0.83
C ASP A 350 2.02 19.30 0.03
N MET A 351 1.40 18.53 0.92
CA MET A 351 2.13 17.60 1.78
C MET A 351 2.56 16.36 0.99
N ASP A 352 1.67 15.81 0.18
CA ASP A 352 1.93 14.58 -0.54
C ASP A 352 2.98 14.77 -1.64
N LEU A 353 2.92 15.86 -2.40
CA LEU A 353 3.90 16.16 -3.47
C LEU A 353 5.32 16.37 -2.92
N LYS A 354 5.46 17.02 -1.75
CA LYS A 354 6.76 17.15 -1.06
C LYS A 354 7.32 15.78 -0.68
N ARG A 355 6.45 14.88 -0.20
CA ARG A 355 6.84 13.50 0.12
C ARG A 355 7.25 12.71 -1.12
N ILE A 356 6.50 12.82 -2.21
CA ILE A 356 6.82 12.17 -3.50
C ILE A 356 8.19 12.63 -4.02
N ALA A 357 8.50 13.93 -3.91
CA ALA A 357 9.81 14.45 -4.27
C ALA A 357 10.94 13.92 -3.36
N ALA A 358 10.66 13.56 -2.11
CA ALA A 358 11.65 13.00 -1.19
C ALA A 358 11.83 11.47 -1.30
N GLU A 359 10.85 10.76 -1.87
CA GLU A 359 10.78 9.29 -1.92
C GLU A 359 10.71 8.77 -3.36
N PRO A 360 11.79 8.91 -4.15
CA PRO A 360 11.81 8.47 -5.55
C PRO A 360 11.47 6.99 -5.70
N ALA A 361 10.65 6.69 -6.71
CA ALA A 361 10.19 5.37 -7.12
C ALA A 361 9.26 4.64 -6.13
N LEU A 362 8.97 5.19 -4.95
CA LEU A 362 8.15 4.50 -3.96
C LEU A 362 6.69 4.41 -4.40
N ARG A 363 6.10 5.49 -4.93
CA ARG A 363 4.70 5.46 -5.38
C ARG A 363 4.52 4.56 -6.59
N VAL A 364 5.53 4.51 -7.46
CA VAL A 364 5.55 3.56 -8.59
C VAL A 364 5.64 2.12 -8.09
N ALA A 365 6.49 1.84 -7.08
CA ALA A 365 6.61 0.51 -6.51
C ALA A 365 5.29 0.03 -5.88
N GLU A 366 4.58 0.89 -5.14
CA GLU A 366 3.24 0.60 -4.58
C GLU A 366 2.25 0.24 -5.69
N ALA A 367 2.17 1.05 -6.76
CA ALA A 367 1.28 0.79 -7.89
C ALA A 367 1.66 -0.48 -8.67
N LEU A 368 2.95 -0.73 -8.90
CA LEU A 368 3.41 -1.94 -9.59
C LEU A 368 3.22 -3.21 -8.76
N ALA A 369 3.30 -3.13 -7.42
CA ALA A 369 2.97 -4.24 -6.53
C ALA A 369 1.50 -4.64 -6.67
N TRP A 370 0.60 -3.65 -6.60
CA TRP A 370 -0.83 -3.85 -6.87
C TRP A 370 -1.08 -4.51 -8.22
N LEU A 371 -0.55 -3.93 -9.29
CA LEU A 371 -0.78 -4.41 -10.65
C LEU A 371 -0.18 -5.81 -10.88
N THR A 372 0.94 -6.12 -10.22
CA THR A 372 1.53 -7.46 -10.27
C THR A 372 0.63 -8.49 -9.60
N ILE A 373 0.09 -8.19 -8.41
CA ILE A 373 -0.83 -9.09 -7.72
C ILE A 373 -2.09 -9.30 -8.59
N ALA A 374 -2.66 -8.22 -9.12
CA ALA A 374 -3.85 -8.28 -9.97
C ALA A 374 -3.62 -9.10 -11.26
N ASP A 375 -2.48 -8.90 -11.93
CA ASP A 375 -2.13 -9.66 -13.14
C ASP A 375 -1.96 -11.16 -12.84
N LEU A 376 -1.30 -11.52 -11.74
CA LEU A 376 -1.12 -12.92 -11.33
C LEU A 376 -2.44 -13.57 -10.90
N ALA A 377 -3.34 -12.80 -10.27
CA ALA A 377 -4.65 -13.27 -9.85
C ALA A 377 -5.55 -13.68 -11.02
N ARG A 378 -5.35 -13.11 -12.22
CA ARG A 378 -6.06 -13.54 -13.44
C ARG A 378 -5.74 -14.97 -13.84
N THR A 379 -4.55 -15.48 -13.49
CA THR A 379 -4.15 -16.86 -13.79
C THR A 379 -4.59 -17.82 -12.69
N ASP A 380 -4.35 -17.47 -11.43
CA ASP A 380 -4.73 -18.27 -10.28
C ASP A 380 -4.86 -17.39 -9.04
N GLN A 381 -6.08 -16.90 -8.82
CA GLN A 381 -6.40 -15.99 -7.72
C GLN A 381 -6.09 -16.60 -6.36
N ARG A 382 -6.50 -17.85 -6.12
CA ARG A 382 -6.31 -18.51 -4.82
C ARG A 382 -4.83 -18.70 -4.53
N ALA A 383 -4.04 -19.14 -5.50
CA ALA A 383 -2.61 -19.33 -5.30
C ALA A 383 -1.88 -18.02 -5.02
N VAL A 384 -2.16 -16.94 -5.76
CA VAL A 384 -1.47 -15.66 -5.51
C VAL A 384 -1.86 -15.07 -4.17
N HIS A 385 -3.13 -15.16 -3.74
CA HIS A 385 -3.58 -14.68 -2.43
C HIS A 385 -2.92 -15.46 -1.30
N HIS A 386 -2.86 -16.79 -1.41
CA HIS A 386 -2.19 -17.62 -0.42
C HIS A 386 -0.69 -17.29 -0.33
N ILE A 387 0.02 -17.30 -1.46
CA ILE A 387 1.47 -17.05 -1.50
C ILE A 387 1.81 -15.65 -1.00
N ALA A 388 1.04 -14.63 -1.39
CA ALA A 388 1.27 -13.25 -0.96
C ALA A 388 1.08 -13.05 0.55
N LEU A 389 0.26 -13.88 1.21
CA LEU A 389 -0.06 -13.73 2.63
C LEU A 389 0.78 -14.62 3.54
N VAL A 390 0.93 -15.91 3.22
CA VAL A 390 1.35 -16.97 4.16
C VAL A 390 2.67 -16.70 4.90
N HIS A 391 3.58 -15.92 4.31
CA HIS A 391 4.86 -15.56 4.94
C HIS A 391 5.09 -14.05 5.05
N GLY A 392 4.05 -13.24 4.90
CA GLY A 392 4.13 -11.78 4.92
C GLY A 392 4.68 -11.17 3.63
N ARG A 393 4.95 -9.86 3.66
CA ARG A 393 5.33 -9.10 2.45
C ARG A 393 6.55 -9.63 1.72
N MET A 394 6.49 -9.50 0.39
CA MET A 394 7.56 -9.85 -0.55
C MET A 394 7.61 -8.89 -1.74
N ARG A 395 8.71 -8.90 -2.47
CA ARG A 395 8.87 -8.14 -3.72
C ARG A 395 8.12 -8.81 -4.88
N ASN A 396 7.92 -8.08 -5.98
CA ASN A 396 7.20 -8.58 -7.15
C ASN A 396 7.91 -9.76 -7.82
N ASP A 397 9.24 -9.70 -7.93
CA ASP A 397 10.06 -10.77 -8.49
C ASP A 397 9.96 -12.07 -7.66
N GLU A 398 9.93 -11.93 -6.34
CA GLU A 398 9.72 -13.00 -5.38
C GLU A 398 8.34 -13.63 -5.54
N LEU A 399 7.27 -12.82 -5.60
CA LEU A 399 5.91 -13.30 -5.81
C LEU A 399 5.76 -14.03 -7.16
N ARG A 400 6.29 -13.46 -8.24
CA ARG A 400 6.27 -14.09 -9.58
C ARG A 400 7.04 -15.41 -9.59
N ARG A 401 8.19 -15.47 -8.90
CA ARG A 401 8.99 -16.71 -8.79
C ARG A 401 8.25 -17.78 -8.00
N ALA A 402 7.65 -17.43 -6.86
CA ALA A 402 6.86 -18.36 -6.07
C ALA A 402 5.64 -18.89 -6.85
N MET A 403 4.96 -18.02 -7.59
CA MET A 403 3.85 -18.40 -8.48
C MET A 403 4.25 -19.35 -9.62
N ARG A 404 5.50 -19.30 -10.11
CA ARG A 404 6.02 -20.28 -11.09
C ARG A 404 6.37 -21.62 -10.47
N GLN A 405 6.69 -21.64 -9.18
CA GLN A 405 7.22 -22.81 -8.51
C GLN A 405 6.15 -23.74 -7.92
N LYS A 406 4.89 -23.29 -7.71
CA LYS A 406 3.62 -23.94 -7.21
C LYS A 406 3.66 -25.17 -6.26
N GLY A 407 4.83 -25.66 -5.84
CA GLY A 407 5.06 -26.81 -4.97
C GLY A 407 6.31 -26.68 -4.08
N GLY A 408 7.12 -25.61 -4.22
CA GLY A 408 8.30 -25.38 -3.37
C GLY A 408 8.06 -24.54 -2.10
N TRP A 409 6.82 -24.09 -1.88
CA TRP A 409 6.40 -23.20 -0.78
C TRP A 409 5.14 -23.69 -0.06
N ARG A 410 4.78 -24.96 -0.27
CA ARG A 410 3.70 -25.61 0.50
C ARG A 410 4.20 -26.05 1.86
#